data_AF-A0AAD6EIT5-F1
#
_entry.id   AF-A0AAD6EIT5-F1
#
_cell.length_a   1.000
_cell.length_b   1.000
_cell.length_c   1.000
_cell.angle_alpha   90.00
_cell.angle_beta   90.00
_cell.angle_gamma   90.00
#
_symmetry.space_group_name_H-M   'P 1'
#
loop_
_entity.id
_entity.type
_entity.pdbx_description
1 polymer ?
#
loop_
_entity_poly.entity_id
_entity_poly.type
_entity_poly.pdbx_seq_one_letter_code
_entity_poly.pdbx_strand_id
1 'polypeptide(L)'
;MCDSIKSLAFEYVENASLSTVASLERKIDTNLRISDNISKPASKWNGDASCVMEIDNDADDPQICAPLAGDIYKHLRIAEVKKRPSHDFLETIQTDITPDMRAILIDWLVEVAEEYRLVPETLYLTVNYIDRYLSGNEISRQRLQLLGVACLFILIILD
;
A
#
# COMPACT_ATOMS: atom_id res chain seq x y z
N MET A 1 2.59 -41.67 -16.02
CA MET A 1 1.99 -40.52 -16.74
C MET A 1 1.30 -39.63 -15.73
N CYS A 2 2.01 -38.59 -15.29
CA CYS A 2 1.46 -37.29 -14.93
C CYS A 2 2.67 -36.37 -14.76
N ASP A 3 2.93 -35.62 -15.81
CA ASP A 3 3.98 -34.62 -15.90
C ASP A 3 3.54 -33.31 -15.22
N SER A 4 4.48 -32.77 -14.45
CA SER A 4 4.85 -31.34 -14.43
C SER A 4 3.74 -30.29 -14.24
N ILE A 5 3.58 -29.83 -13.00
CA ILE A 5 3.27 -28.42 -12.72
C ILE A 5 4.46 -27.84 -11.96
N LYS A 6 5.43 -27.29 -12.70
CA LYS A 6 6.36 -26.30 -12.16
C LYS A 6 5.65 -24.96 -12.18
N SER A 7 5.08 -24.57 -11.04
CA SER A 7 4.73 -23.17 -10.81
C SER A 7 6.03 -22.40 -10.59
N LEU A 8 6.27 -21.43 -11.47
CA LEU A 8 7.38 -20.49 -11.45
C LEU A 8 7.19 -19.53 -10.28
N ALA A 9 7.51 -19.99 -9.07
CA ALA A 9 7.71 -19.12 -7.93
C ALA A 9 8.98 -18.29 -8.19
N PHE A 10 8.74 -17.02 -8.51
CA PHE A 10 9.72 -15.94 -8.59
C PHE A 10 10.72 -16.04 -7.42
N GLU A 11 11.98 -16.27 -7.75
CA GLU A 11 13.05 -16.48 -6.80
C GLU A 11 13.22 -15.29 -5.85
N TYR A 12 13.40 -15.67 -4.60
CA TYR A 12 13.37 -14.88 -3.40
C TYR A 12 14.73 -14.21 -3.19
N VAL A 13 14.79 -12.89 -3.21
CA VAL A 13 15.95 -12.12 -2.71
C VAL A 13 15.59 -11.65 -1.30
N GLU A 14 15.91 -12.46 -0.29
CA GLU A 14 15.61 -12.20 1.14
C GLU A 14 16.80 -11.62 1.92
N ASN A 15 17.87 -11.24 1.24
CA ASN A 15 19.18 -11.23 1.93
C ASN A 15 19.51 -9.88 2.59
N ALA A 16 18.73 -8.82 2.34
CA ALA A 16 19.10 -7.46 2.75
C ALA A 16 18.21 -6.84 3.84
N SER A 17 17.05 -7.43 4.14
CA SER A 17 16.03 -6.86 5.05
C SER A 17 15.90 -7.61 6.38
N LEU A 18 16.46 -8.80 6.51
CA LEU A 18 16.40 -9.58 7.77
C LEU A 18 17.25 -8.97 8.89
N SER A 19 18.39 -8.33 8.58
CA SER A 19 19.32 -7.81 9.60
C SER A 19 18.79 -6.54 10.29
N THR A 20 18.04 -5.72 9.57
CA THR A 20 17.39 -4.51 10.10
C THR A 20 16.17 -4.88 10.95
N VAL A 21 15.39 -5.86 10.50
CA VAL A 21 14.22 -6.37 11.25
C VAL A 21 14.65 -7.09 12.53
N ALA A 22 15.67 -7.97 12.47
CA ALA A 22 16.20 -8.66 13.65
C ALA A 22 16.90 -7.72 14.67
N SER A 23 17.36 -6.54 14.22
CA SER A 23 17.89 -5.51 15.12
C SER A 23 16.79 -4.71 15.83
N LEU A 24 15.60 -4.63 15.23
CA LEU A 24 14.43 -3.99 15.84
C LEU A 24 13.76 -4.91 16.86
N GLU A 25 13.63 -6.21 16.56
CA GLU A 25 13.03 -7.20 17.47
C GLU A 25 13.80 -7.32 18.80
N ARG A 26 15.15 -7.43 18.76
CA ARG A 26 15.96 -7.47 19.99
C ARG A 26 15.86 -6.21 20.87
N LYS A 27 15.48 -5.08 20.26
CA LYS A 27 15.34 -3.80 20.96
C LYS A 27 13.96 -3.63 21.60
N ILE A 28 12.98 -4.44 21.19
CA ILE A 28 11.63 -4.48 21.77
C ILE A 28 11.64 -5.38 23.01
N ASP A 29 12.24 -6.58 22.94
CA ASP A 29 12.27 -7.54 24.06
C ASP A 29 13.04 -7.04 25.29
N THR A 30 14.05 -6.19 25.09
CA THR A 30 14.86 -5.62 26.17
C THR A 30 14.15 -4.49 26.93
N ASN A 31 13.08 -3.90 26.37
CA ASN A 31 12.39 -2.74 26.96
C ASN A 31 11.03 -3.09 27.60
N LEU A 32 10.55 -4.33 27.53
CA LEU A 32 9.24 -4.76 28.03
C LEU A 32 9.30 -5.56 29.35
N ARG A 33 10.18 -5.17 30.27
CA ARG A 33 10.10 -5.64 31.66
C ARG A 33 9.26 -4.66 32.49
N ILE A 34 7.94 -4.80 32.39
CA ILE A 34 6.99 -4.06 33.23
C ILE A 34 7.18 -4.53 34.68
N SER A 35 7.67 -3.65 35.56
CA SER A 35 7.47 -3.79 37.01
C SER A 35 6.21 -3.03 37.38
N ASP A 36 5.30 -3.70 38.07
CA ASP A 36 4.06 -3.13 38.56
C ASP A 36 4.33 -2.09 39.66
N ASN A 37 4.13 -0.82 39.34
CA ASN A 37 3.74 0.19 40.32
C ASN A 37 3.13 1.42 39.65
N ILE A 38 1.79 1.43 39.63
CA ILE A 38 0.97 2.60 39.37
C ILE A 38 1.39 3.76 40.30
N SER A 39 1.91 4.83 39.70
CA SER A 39 1.78 6.19 40.21
C SER A 39 1.94 7.19 39.07
N LYS A 40 0.88 7.95 38.74
CA LYS A 40 1.02 9.21 37.98
C LYS A 40 1.71 10.22 38.91
N PRO A 41 2.64 11.05 38.39
CA PRO A 41 2.21 12.43 38.09
C PRO A 41 2.84 13.04 36.82
N ALA A 42 2.32 14.22 36.52
CA ALA A 42 2.39 15.04 35.32
C ALA A 42 3.77 15.43 34.74
N SER A 43 3.70 15.71 33.43
CA SER A 43 4.45 16.72 32.64
C SER A 43 5.96 16.62 32.54
N LYS A 44 6.42 16.14 31.38
CA LYS A 44 7.54 16.74 30.63
C LYS A 44 7.43 16.35 29.16
N TRP A 45 7.09 17.30 28.29
CA TRP A 45 7.19 17.09 26.84
C TRP A 45 8.67 17.05 26.48
N ASN A 46 9.19 15.85 26.25
CA ASN A 46 10.48 15.66 25.63
C ASN A 46 10.22 15.30 24.17
N GLY A 47 10.65 16.19 23.28
CA GLY A 47 10.45 16.04 21.84
C GLY A 47 11.34 14.94 21.30
N ASP A 48 10.81 13.72 21.26
CA ASP A 48 11.41 12.59 20.56
C ASP A 48 10.38 12.02 19.57
N ALA A 49 10.76 12.00 18.30
CA ALA A 49 9.92 11.70 17.15
C ALA A 49 9.49 10.23 17.10
N SER A 50 8.38 9.90 17.76
CA SER A 50 7.46 8.81 17.38
C SER A 50 6.19 8.86 18.23
N CYS A 51 5.51 10.01 18.28
CA CYS A 51 4.11 10.01 18.69
C CYS A 51 3.30 9.64 17.45
N VAL A 52 3.19 8.33 17.18
CA VAL A 52 1.99 7.84 16.49
C VAL A 52 0.87 8.26 17.43
N MET A 53 0.03 9.19 17.00
CA MET A 53 -1.17 9.50 17.77
C MET A 53 -1.91 8.17 17.94
N GLU A 54 -2.10 7.73 19.18
CA GLU A 54 -2.94 6.57 19.48
C GLU A 54 -4.38 6.97 19.14
N ILE A 55 -4.72 6.87 17.85
CA ILE A 55 -6.08 7.14 17.33
C ILE A 55 -7.09 6.14 17.95
N ASP A 56 -6.60 5.05 18.54
CA ASP A 56 -7.38 3.91 19.04
C ASP A 56 -7.35 3.74 20.58
N ASN A 57 -7.00 4.77 21.36
CA ASN A 57 -6.92 4.64 22.84
C ASN A 57 -8.29 4.60 23.56
N ASP A 58 -9.40 4.60 22.83
CA ASP A 58 -10.73 4.29 23.39
C ASP A 58 -10.88 2.77 23.54
N ALA A 59 -10.15 2.22 24.52
CA ALA A 59 -10.11 0.79 24.83
C ALA A 59 -11.47 0.18 25.24
N ASP A 60 -12.49 1.01 25.43
CA ASP A 60 -13.84 0.61 25.82
C ASP A 60 -14.78 0.34 24.62
N ASP A 61 -14.38 0.65 23.38
CA ASP A 61 -15.16 0.30 22.19
C ASP A 61 -14.78 -1.09 21.65
N PRO A 62 -15.65 -2.11 21.75
CA PRO A 62 -15.39 -3.45 21.24
C PRO A 62 -15.21 -3.50 19.71
N GLN A 63 -15.56 -2.45 18.96
CA GLN A 63 -15.35 -2.36 17.51
C GLN A 63 -13.94 -1.91 17.10
N ILE A 64 -13.19 -1.25 18.00
CA ILE A 64 -11.88 -0.68 17.68
C ILE A 64 -10.79 -1.76 17.60
N CYS A 65 -11.03 -2.94 18.20
CA CYS A 65 -10.11 -4.08 18.17
C CYS A 65 -8.64 -3.67 18.34
N ALA A 66 -8.38 -2.80 19.32
CA ALA A 66 -7.07 -2.21 19.60
C ALA A 66 -5.88 -3.20 19.62
N PRO A 67 -6.04 -4.47 20.06
CA PRO A 67 -4.95 -5.45 19.99
C PRO A 67 -4.45 -5.75 18.57
N LEU A 68 -5.30 -5.64 17.55
CA LEU A 68 -4.95 -5.90 16.15
C LEU A 68 -4.44 -4.66 15.40
N ALA A 69 -4.74 -3.47 15.90
CA ALA A 69 -4.42 -2.22 15.23
C ALA A 69 -2.92 -2.12 14.89
N GLY A 70 -2.05 -2.43 15.84
CA GLY A 70 -0.60 -2.39 15.65
C GLY A 70 -0.10 -3.27 14.50
N ASP A 71 -0.60 -4.51 14.40
CA ASP A 71 -0.24 -5.45 13.34
C ASP A 71 -0.83 -5.04 11.99
N ILE A 72 -2.06 -4.52 11.96
CA ILE A 72 -2.71 -3.99 10.76
C ILE A 72 -1.89 -2.82 10.21
N TYR A 73 -1.55 -1.82 11.04
CA TYR A 73 -0.74 -0.68 10.61
C TYR A 73 0.63 -1.11 10.11
N LYS A 74 1.30 -2.05 10.80
CA LYS A 74 2.59 -2.60 10.37
C LYS A 74 2.47 -3.29 9.00
N HIS A 75 1.45 -4.10 8.80
CA HIS A 75 1.19 -4.77 7.53
C HIS A 75 0.90 -3.77 6.40
N LEU A 76 0.00 -2.81 6.64
CA LEU A 76 -0.36 -1.78 5.67
C LEU A 76 0.85 -0.95 5.25
N ARG A 77 1.73 -0.59 6.21
CA ARG A 77 2.94 0.16 5.91
C ARG A 77 3.91 -0.61 5.01
N ILE A 78 4.06 -1.91 5.22
CA ILE A 78 4.87 -2.78 4.36
C ILE A 78 4.21 -2.92 2.98
N ALA A 79 2.89 -3.07 2.92
CA ALA A 79 2.15 -3.20 1.68
C ALA A 79 2.20 -1.93 0.83
N GLU A 80 2.15 -0.75 1.46
CA GLU A 80 2.25 0.56 0.81
C GLU A 80 3.56 0.67 0.02
N VAL A 81 4.70 0.33 0.65
CA VAL A 81 6.01 0.39 -0.01
C VAL A 81 6.09 -0.55 -1.21
N LYS A 82 5.47 -1.74 -1.13
CA LYS A 82 5.46 -2.73 -2.21
C LYS A 82 4.54 -2.35 -3.39
N LYS A 83 3.46 -1.61 -3.12
CA LYS A 83 2.44 -1.26 -4.12
C LYS A 83 2.62 0.16 -4.69
N ARG A 84 3.68 0.86 -4.31
CA ARG A 84 3.95 2.22 -4.79
C ARG A 84 4.56 2.18 -6.20
N PRO A 85 3.93 2.79 -7.22
CA PRO A 85 4.61 3.02 -8.49
C PRO A 85 5.79 3.98 -8.29
N SER A 86 6.80 3.93 -9.16
CA SER A 86 7.85 4.95 -9.16
C SER A 86 7.26 6.34 -9.44
N HIS A 87 7.99 7.40 -9.20
CA HIS A 87 7.52 8.77 -9.50
C HIS A 87 7.93 9.21 -10.93
N ASP A 88 8.96 8.59 -11.48
CA ASP A 88 9.60 8.90 -12.76
C ASP A 88 9.31 7.85 -13.84
N PHE A 89 8.38 6.91 -13.60
CA PHE A 89 8.15 5.78 -14.52
C PHE A 89 7.67 6.21 -15.91
N LEU A 90 6.94 7.34 -16.01
CA LEU A 90 6.51 7.87 -17.30
C LEU A 90 7.69 8.39 -18.13
N GLU A 91 8.74 8.88 -17.49
CA GLU A 91 9.93 9.39 -18.19
C GLU A 91 10.96 8.29 -18.46
N THR A 92 11.04 7.30 -17.56
CA THR A 92 12.07 6.25 -17.61
C THR A 92 11.63 5.02 -18.41
N ILE A 93 10.34 4.67 -18.38
CA ILE A 93 9.82 3.43 -18.99
C ILE A 93 8.97 3.71 -20.23
N GLN A 94 8.16 4.76 -20.23
CA GLN A 94 7.24 5.04 -21.33
C GLN A 94 7.90 5.89 -22.42
N THR A 95 7.81 5.45 -23.68
CA THR A 95 8.31 6.22 -24.83
C THR A 95 7.19 6.96 -25.57
N ASP A 96 5.96 6.43 -25.55
CA ASP A 96 4.82 6.93 -26.33
C ASP A 96 3.68 7.50 -25.46
N ILE A 97 3.79 7.41 -24.13
CA ILE A 97 2.80 7.89 -23.16
C ILE A 97 3.37 9.10 -22.41
N THR A 98 2.65 10.22 -22.42
CA THR A 98 3.01 11.42 -21.66
C THR A 98 2.16 11.55 -20.39
N PRO A 99 2.63 12.33 -19.39
CA PRO A 99 1.83 12.67 -18.21
C PRO A 99 0.46 13.29 -18.54
N ASP A 100 0.39 14.11 -19.60
CA ASP A 100 -0.87 14.72 -20.05
C ASP A 100 -1.85 13.66 -20.57
N MET A 101 -1.38 12.65 -21.30
CA MET A 101 -2.22 11.55 -21.79
C MET A 101 -2.78 10.72 -20.64
N ARG A 102 -1.97 10.50 -19.59
CA ARG A 102 -2.44 9.89 -18.34
C ARG A 102 -3.49 10.77 -17.66
N ALA A 103 -3.30 12.09 -17.59
CA ALA A 103 -4.28 12.99 -16.99
C ALA A 103 -5.62 12.94 -17.72
N ILE A 104 -5.61 12.98 -19.06
CA ILE A 104 -6.82 12.86 -19.89
C ILE A 104 -7.52 11.51 -19.68
N LEU A 105 -6.76 10.41 -19.56
CA LEU A 105 -7.34 9.10 -19.25
C LEU A 105 -8.05 9.11 -17.88
N ILE A 106 -7.40 9.66 -16.85
CA ILE A 106 -7.94 9.66 -15.48
C ILE A 106 -9.17 10.54 -15.39
N ASP A 107 -9.15 11.72 -16.02
CA ASP A 107 -10.30 12.63 -16.10
C ASP A 107 -11.52 11.92 -16.72
N TRP A 108 -11.32 11.22 -17.83
CA TRP A 108 -12.36 10.40 -18.44
C TRP A 108 -12.84 9.26 -17.52
N LEU A 109 -11.94 8.59 -16.79
CA LEU A 109 -12.33 7.54 -15.84
C LEU A 109 -13.13 8.07 -14.65
N VAL A 110 -12.92 9.33 -14.24
CA VAL A 110 -13.73 10.00 -13.19
C VAL A 110 -15.17 10.15 -13.67
N GLU A 111 -15.39 10.65 -14.89
CA GLU A 111 -16.74 10.77 -15.48
C GLU A 111 -17.45 9.41 -15.52
N VAL A 112 -16.73 8.36 -15.93
CA VAL A 112 -17.26 6.99 -15.94
C VAL A 112 -17.61 6.52 -14.52
N ALA A 113 -16.75 6.76 -13.54
CA ALA A 113 -16.99 6.35 -12.15
C ALA A 113 -18.22 7.06 -11.55
N GLU A 114 -18.44 8.33 -11.89
CA GLU A 114 -19.62 9.09 -11.47
C GLU A 114 -20.91 8.55 -12.10
N GLU A 115 -20.89 8.25 -13.40
CA GLU A 115 -22.05 7.68 -14.12
C GLU A 115 -22.48 6.33 -13.52
N TYR A 116 -21.51 5.47 -13.19
CA TYR A 116 -21.77 4.17 -12.55
C TYR A 116 -21.91 4.24 -11.02
N ARG A 117 -21.77 5.43 -10.41
CA ARG A 117 -21.84 5.66 -8.95
C ARG A 117 -20.87 4.76 -8.16
N LEU A 118 -19.66 4.59 -8.65
CA LEU A 118 -18.62 3.81 -7.98
C LEU A 118 -18.16 4.50 -6.70
N VAL A 119 -17.69 3.72 -5.72
CA VAL A 119 -17.06 4.31 -4.53
C VAL A 119 -15.68 4.89 -4.90
N PRO A 120 -15.24 5.99 -4.25
CA PRO A 120 -13.95 6.61 -4.55
C PRO A 120 -12.77 5.64 -4.40
N GLU A 121 -12.88 4.67 -3.48
CA GLU A 121 -11.87 3.64 -3.23
C GLU A 121 -11.58 2.81 -4.49
N THR A 122 -12.60 2.40 -5.24
CA THR A 122 -12.48 1.65 -6.50
C THR A 122 -11.71 2.46 -7.55
N LEU A 123 -12.02 3.75 -7.66
CA LEU A 123 -11.35 4.66 -8.60
C LEU A 123 -9.88 4.87 -8.23
N TYR A 124 -9.57 5.12 -6.95
CA TYR A 124 -8.18 5.29 -6.50
C TYR A 124 -7.35 4.02 -6.72
N LEU A 125 -7.95 2.86 -6.46
CA LEU A 125 -7.30 1.59 -6.72
C LEU A 125 -7.11 1.37 -8.24
N THR A 126 -8.05 1.82 -9.08
CA THR A 126 -7.95 1.74 -10.54
C THR A 126 -6.74 2.52 -11.03
N VAL A 127 -6.60 3.77 -10.57
CA VAL A 127 -5.45 4.63 -10.91
C VAL A 127 -4.15 4.01 -10.42
N ASN A 128 -4.11 3.45 -9.20
CA ASN A 128 -2.94 2.75 -8.70
C ASN A 128 -2.54 1.56 -9.58
N TYR A 129 -3.50 0.80 -10.10
CA TYR A 129 -3.24 -0.35 -10.97
C TYR A 129 -2.72 0.09 -12.34
N ILE A 130 -3.28 1.14 -12.92
CA ILE A 130 -2.79 1.74 -14.16
C ILE A 130 -1.32 2.17 -14.00
N ASP A 131 -1.02 2.95 -12.97
CA ASP A 131 0.32 3.49 -12.73
C ASP A 131 1.35 2.38 -12.48
N ARG A 132 0.97 1.33 -11.75
CA ARG A 132 1.84 0.16 -11.54
C ARG A 132 2.07 -0.60 -12.83
N TYR A 133 1.05 -0.76 -13.67
CA TYR A 133 1.22 -1.43 -14.96
C TYR A 133 2.18 -0.65 -15.86
N LEU A 134 2.00 0.67 -15.96
CA LEU A 134 2.88 1.57 -16.70
C LEU A 134 4.29 1.64 -16.12
N SER A 135 4.47 1.37 -14.83
CA SER A 135 5.79 1.33 -14.21
C SER A 135 6.65 0.11 -14.58
N GLY A 136 6.04 -0.96 -15.09
CA GLY A 136 6.74 -2.19 -15.46
C GLY A 136 6.59 -2.59 -16.93
N ASN A 137 5.66 -1.96 -17.67
CA ASN A 137 5.32 -2.36 -19.03
C ASN A 137 5.20 -1.13 -19.93
N GLU A 138 5.98 -1.11 -21.00
CA GLU A 138 5.85 -0.12 -22.06
C GLU A 138 4.60 -0.43 -22.91
N ILE A 139 3.79 0.60 -23.19
CA ILE A 139 2.61 0.46 -24.06
C ILE A 139 2.54 1.58 -25.09
N SER A 140 1.83 1.31 -26.19
CA SER A 140 1.47 2.34 -27.16
C SER A 140 0.26 3.14 -26.69
N ARG A 141 0.19 4.40 -27.11
CA ARG A 141 -0.93 5.31 -26.80
C ARG A 141 -2.30 4.77 -27.17
N GLN A 142 -2.37 3.96 -28.23
CA GLN A 142 -3.60 3.34 -28.72
C GLN A 142 -4.19 2.34 -27.73
N ARG A 143 -3.35 1.76 -26.85
CA ARG A 143 -3.75 0.77 -25.85
C ARG A 143 -3.97 1.38 -24.47
N LEU A 144 -3.70 2.68 -24.28
CA LEU A 144 -3.81 3.35 -23.00
C LEU A 144 -5.26 3.35 -22.47
N GLN A 145 -6.23 3.66 -23.34
CA GLN A 145 -7.65 3.59 -22.96
C GLN A 145 -8.11 2.17 -22.64
N LEU A 146 -7.64 1.18 -23.42
CA LEU A 146 -7.94 -0.23 -23.15
C LEU A 146 -7.40 -0.66 -21.77
N LEU A 147 -6.17 -0.24 -21.42
CA LEU A 147 -5.61 -0.50 -20.09
C LEU A 147 -6.49 0.12 -18.99
N GLY A 148 -6.90 1.38 -19.15
CA GLY A 148 -7.76 2.06 -18.17
C GLY A 148 -9.08 1.33 -17.93
N VAL A 149 -9.78 0.96 -19.01
CA VAL A 149 -11.05 0.21 -18.92
C VAL A 149 -10.86 -1.19 -18.35
N ALA A 150 -9.78 -1.89 -18.74
CA ALA A 150 -9.49 -3.21 -18.21
C ALA A 150 -9.20 -3.17 -16.70
N CYS A 151 -8.41 -2.19 -16.23
CA CYS A 151 -8.15 -1.98 -14.80
C CYS A 151 -9.44 -1.65 -14.05
N LEU A 152 -10.26 -0.75 -14.58
CA LEU A 152 -11.54 -0.38 -13.97
C LEU A 152 -12.48 -1.59 -13.87
N PHE A 153 -12.60 -2.37 -14.94
CA PHE A 153 -13.42 -3.58 -14.96
C PHE A 153 -12.98 -4.62 -13.94
N ILE A 154 -11.68 -4.85 -13.80
CA ILE A 154 -11.15 -5.77 -12.78
C ILE A 154 -11.60 -5.34 -11.40
N LEU A 155 -11.49 -4.04 -11.08
CA LEU A 155 -11.80 -3.56 -9.73
C LEU A 155 -13.29 -3.47 -9.45
N ILE A 156 -14.11 -3.16 -10.45
CA ILE A 156 -15.57 -3.25 -10.34
C ILE A 156 -16.02 -4.68 -10.01
N ILE A 157 -15.31 -5.70 -10.49
CA ILE A 157 -15.63 -7.11 -10.17
C ILE A 157 -15.19 -7.50 -8.74
N LEU A 158 -14.22 -6.77 -8.17
CA LEU A 158 -13.67 -7.02 -6.85
C LEU A 158 -14.48 -6.39 -5.71
N ASP A 159 -15.31 -5.38 -6.01
CA ASP A 159 -16.32 -4.78 -5.12
C ASP A 159 -17.63 -5.58 -5.12
#